data_AF-A0A3R9IJY8-F1
#
_entry.id   AF-A0A3R9IJY8-F1
#
_cell.length_a   1.000
_cell.length_b   1.000
_cell.length_c   1.000
_cell.angle_alpha   90.00
_cell.angle_beta   90.00
_cell.angle_gamma   90.00
#
_symmetry.space_group_name_H-M   'P 1'
#
loop_
_entity.id
_entity.type
_entity.pdbx_description
1 polymer ?
#
loop_
_entity_poly.entity_id
_entity_poly.type
_entity_poly.pdbx_seq_one_letter_code
_entity_poly.pdbx_strand_id
1 'polypeptide(L)'
;MKARLGIRKHLCVILVVHHKHKKGTEMQNYYTTKAKHLTIHSRRLIERWKNEGKSNRKIASLLGKAPQTIHNEIKRGTVLQCLGKGRFKKVYSADYAQMVYETNRKRSVKKPILTKELKQKILHYHN
;
A
#
# COMPACT_ATOMS: atom_id res chain seq x y z
N MET A 1 -42.34 -48.25 -35.16
CA MET A 1 -41.39 -47.18 -35.57
C MET A 1 -41.74 -45.91 -34.81
N LYS A 2 -40.71 -45.21 -34.28
CA LYS A 2 -40.71 -43.81 -33.78
C LYS A 2 -41.59 -43.54 -32.53
N ALA A 3 -41.15 -42.84 -31.49
CA ALA A 3 -39.85 -42.33 -31.09
C ALA A 3 -39.94 -42.00 -29.59
N ARG A 4 -38.98 -42.48 -28.80
CA ARG A 4 -38.68 -41.98 -27.46
C ARG A 4 -37.98 -40.64 -27.61
N LEU A 5 -38.59 -39.49 -27.35
CA LEU A 5 -37.86 -38.23 -27.13
C LEU A 5 -38.85 -37.11 -26.76
N GLY A 6 -38.86 -36.68 -25.50
CA GLY A 6 -39.62 -35.46 -25.17
C GLY A 6 -39.44 -34.92 -23.76
N ILE A 7 -39.33 -35.77 -22.74
CA ILE A 7 -39.50 -35.28 -21.34
C ILE A 7 -38.17 -34.78 -20.71
N ARG A 8 -37.02 -34.98 -21.36
CA ARG A 8 -35.71 -34.66 -20.76
C ARG A 8 -35.07 -33.32 -21.16
N LYS A 9 -35.75 -32.47 -21.94
CA LYS A 9 -35.19 -31.16 -22.32
C LYS A 9 -35.63 -30.02 -21.41
N HIS A 10 -36.68 -30.20 -20.61
CA HIS A 10 -37.24 -29.09 -19.85
C HIS A 10 -36.57 -28.84 -18.49
N LEU A 11 -35.87 -29.83 -17.91
CA LEU A 11 -35.11 -29.62 -16.67
C LEU A 11 -33.76 -28.90 -16.87
N CYS A 12 -33.23 -28.85 -18.10
CA CYS A 12 -31.93 -28.22 -18.35
C CYS A 12 -32.02 -26.68 -18.46
N VAL A 13 -33.20 -26.13 -18.73
CA VAL A 13 -33.36 -24.68 -19.00
C VAL A 13 -33.46 -23.84 -17.71
N ILE A 14 -33.74 -24.45 -16.55
CA ILE A 14 -33.81 -23.70 -15.28
C ILE A 14 -32.41 -23.46 -14.66
N LEU A 15 -31.38 -24.20 -15.06
CA LEU A 15 -30.03 -24.08 -14.50
C LEU A 15 -29.11 -23.08 -15.22
N VAL A 16 -29.58 -22.37 -16.25
CA VAL A 16 -28.73 -21.51 -17.09
C VAL A 16 -28.78 -20.02 -16.71
N VAL A 17 -29.64 -19.60 -15.78
CA VAL A 17 -29.73 -18.18 -15.37
C VAL A 17 -29.36 -17.96 -13.90
N HIS A 18 -28.43 -18.74 -13.36
CA HIS A 18 -27.49 -18.12 -12.43
C HIS A 18 -26.43 -17.39 -13.27
N HIS A 19 -26.84 -16.26 -13.83
CA HIS A 19 -25.90 -15.20 -14.12
C HIS A 19 -25.19 -14.92 -12.79
N LYS A 20 -24.00 -15.52 -12.62
CA LYS A 20 -22.98 -14.98 -11.75
C LYS A 20 -22.82 -13.55 -12.24
N HIS A 21 -23.50 -12.63 -11.56
CA HIS A 21 -23.12 -11.25 -11.59
C HIS A 21 -21.68 -11.29 -11.07
N LYS A 22 -20.71 -11.34 -12.00
CA LYS A 22 -19.39 -10.81 -11.75
C LYS A 22 -19.71 -9.41 -11.29
N LYS A 23 -19.76 -9.20 -9.98
CA LYS A 23 -19.59 -7.88 -9.39
C LYS A 23 -18.31 -7.43 -10.04
N GLY A 24 -18.45 -6.57 -11.05
CA GLY A 24 -17.31 -5.92 -11.67
C GLY A 24 -16.48 -5.47 -10.50
N THR A 25 -15.21 -5.86 -10.45
CA THR A 25 -14.28 -5.21 -9.56
C THR A 25 -14.32 -3.75 -9.96
N GLU A 26 -15.19 -3.01 -9.28
CA GLU A 26 -15.31 -1.56 -9.37
C GLU A 26 -13.88 -1.09 -9.23
N MET A 27 -13.33 -0.61 -10.34
CA MET A 27 -12.05 0.06 -10.31
C MET A 27 -12.34 1.34 -9.54
N GLN A 28 -12.23 1.28 -8.21
CA GLN A 28 -12.35 2.47 -7.38
C GLN A 28 -11.34 3.46 -7.97
N ASN A 29 -11.84 4.56 -8.49
CA ASN A 29 -11.02 5.63 -9.04
C ASN A 29 -10.27 6.26 -7.87
N TYR A 30 -9.09 5.72 -7.52
CA TYR A 30 -8.20 6.21 -6.47
C TYR A 30 -7.47 7.50 -6.88
N TYR A 31 -8.13 8.34 -7.67
CA TYR A 31 -7.59 9.60 -8.11
C TYR A 31 -7.97 10.65 -7.05
N THR A 32 -7.09 10.73 -6.06
CA THR A 32 -6.79 11.95 -5.32
C THR A 32 -7.82 12.44 -4.29
N THR A 33 -7.97 11.71 -3.18
CA THR A 33 -8.38 12.38 -1.93
C THR A 33 -7.14 12.97 -1.25
N LYS A 34 -7.21 14.26 -0.87
CA LYS A 34 -6.12 15.04 -0.28
C LYS A 34 -5.54 14.36 0.97
N ALA A 35 -4.46 13.61 0.79
CA ALA A 35 -3.42 13.21 1.74
C ALA A 35 -2.47 12.25 1.00
N LYS A 36 -1.53 12.82 0.24
CA LYS A 36 -0.65 12.07 -0.70
C LYS A 36 0.33 11.12 0.01
N HIS A 37 0.63 11.38 1.28
CA HIS A 37 1.63 10.62 2.03
C HIS A 37 0.97 9.63 2.98
N LEU A 38 1.59 8.46 3.12
CA LEU A 38 1.22 7.52 4.18
C LEU A 38 1.57 8.14 5.54
N THR A 39 0.64 8.07 6.48
CA THR A 39 0.89 8.43 7.88
C THR A 39 1.58 7.26 8.59
N ILE A 40 2.20 7.53 9.74
CA ILE A 40 2.76 6.48 10.59
C ILE A 40 1.72 5.42 10.97
N HIS A 41 0.47 5.83 11.21
CA HIS A 41 -0.63 4.91 11.51
C HIS A 41 -0.90 3.96 10.34
N SER A 42 -0.99 4.48 9.12
CA SER A 42 -1.13 3.65 7.92
C SER A 42 0.04 2.68 7.73
N ARG A 43 1.28 3.09 8.05
CA ARG A 43 2.47 2.20 8.00
C ARG A 43 2.38 1.05 8.99
N ARG A 44 1.95 1.32 10.23
CA ARG A 44 1.74 0.28 11.25
C ARG A 44 0.63 -0.71 10.86
N LEU A 45 -0.43 -0.25 10.20
CA LEU A 45 -1.46 -1.13 9.63
C LEU A 45 -0.89 -2.03 8.51
N ILE A 46 -0.04 -1.49 7.64
CA ILE A 46 0.65 -2.28 6.61
C ILE A 46 1.48 -3.39 7.25
N GLU A 47 2.26 -3.08 8.29
CA GLU A 47 3.06 -4.06 9.02
C GLU A 47 2.21 -5.19 9.62
N ARG A 48 1.14 -4.83 10.35
CA ARG A 48 0.18 -5.81 10.89
C ARG A 48 -0.37 -6.73 9.78
N TRP A 49 -0.87 -6.14 8.69
CA TRP A 49 -1.47 -6.91 7.59
C TRP A 49 -0.47 -7.71 6.77
N LYS A 50 0.80 -7.30 6.70
CA LYS A 50 1.86 -8.09 6.10
C LYS A 50 2.18 -9.32 6.95
N ASN A 51 2.14 -9.19 8.27
CA ASN A 51 2.28 -10.32 9.19
C ASN A 51 1.09 -11.29 9.09
N GLU A 52 -0.12 -10.78 8.82
CA GLU A 52 -1.31 -11.60 8.50
C GLU A 52 -1.26 -12.24 7.09
N GLY A 53 -0.23 -11.98 6.28
CA GLY A 53 -0.08 -12.56 4.93
C GLY A 53 -0.94 -11.90 3.85
N LYS A 54 -1.50 -10.71 4.08
CA LYS A 54 -2.32 -10.01 3.07
C LYS A 54 -1.48 -9.56 1.87
N SER A 55 -2.10 -9.61 0.69
CA SER A 55 -1.48 -9.12 -0.55
C SER A 55 -1.43 -7.60 -0.60
N ASN A 56 -0.44 -7.04 -1.32
CA ASN A 56 -0.25 -5.60 -1.42
C ASN A 56 -1.49 -4.90 -2.04
N ARG A 57 -2.19 -5.57 -2.97
CA ARG A 57 -3.44 -5.07 -3.56
C ARG A 57 -4.58 -5.01 -2.55
N LYS A 58 -4.70 -6.02 -1.67
CA LYS A 58 -5.71 -6.02 -0.60
C LYS A 58 -5.44 -4.90 0.40
N ILE A 59 -4.18 -4.75 0.82
CA ILE A 59 -3.74 -3.66 1.71
C ILE A 59 -4.04 -2.28 1.10
N ALA A 60 -3.75 -2.11 -0.19
CA ALA A 60 -4.05 -0.90 -0.94
C ALA A 60 -5.56 -0.58 -0.95
N SER A 61 -6.40 -1.59 -1.17
CA SER A 61 -7.87 -1.43 -1.14
C SER A 61 -8.37 -1.04 0.25
N LEU A 62 -7.79 -1.60 1.32
CA LEU A 62 -8.16 -1.28 2.70
C LEU A 62 -7.78 0.15 3.10
N LEU A 63 -6.67 0.68 2.57
CA LEU A 63 -6.20 2.04 2.86
C LEU A 63 -6.76 3.10 1.92
N GLY A 64 -7.51 2.70 0.89
CA GLY A 64 -7.91 3.61 -0.18
C GLY A 64 -6.73 4.20 -0.96
N LYS A 65 -5.67 3.42 -1.17
CA LYS A 65 -4.44 3.87 -1.86
C LYS A 65 -4.18 3.05 -3.12
N ALA A 66 -3.36 3.60 -4.02
CA ALA A 66 -2.92 2.87 -5.19
C ALA A 66 -2.02 1.67 -4.80
N PRO A 67 -2.17 0.49 -5.44
CA PRO A 67 -1.30 -0.67 -5.20
C PRO A 67 0.20 -0.35 -5.33
N GLN A 68 0.55 0.54 -6.24
CA GLN A 68 1.93 0.97 -6.45
C GLN A 68 2.51 1.70 -5.23
N THR A 69 1.70 2.51 -4.55
CA THR A 69 2.12 3.22 -3.33
C THR A 69 2.52 2.23 -2.24
N ILE A 70 1.73 1.18 -2.05
CA ILE A 70 2.01 0.12 -1.07
C ILE A 70 3.24 -0.70 -1.47
N HIS A 71 3.39 -1.01 -2.77
CA HIS A 71 4.58 -1.71 -3.26
C HIS A 71 5.87 -0.90 -2.97
N ASN A 72 5.89 0.38 -3.34
CA ASN A 72 7.05 1.25 -3.12
C ASN A 72 7.36 1.43 -1.63
N GLU A 73 6.33 1.54 -0.80
CA GLU A 73 6.49 1.64 0.65
C GLU A 73 7.10 0.36 1.24
N ILE A 74 6.57 -0.81 0.87
CA ILE A 74 7.13 -2.09 1.33
C ILE A 74 8.57 -2.25 0.86
N LYS A 75 8.87 -1.93 -0.40
CA LYS A 75 10.24 -1.97 -0.93
C LYS A 75 11.19 -1.08 -0.13
N ARG A 76 10.74 0.10 0.31
CA ARG A 76 11.50 1.03 1.15
C ARG A 76 11.70 0.52 2.58
N GLY A 77 10.66 -0.06 3.18
CA GLY A 77 10.65 -0.49 4.59
C GLY A 77 11.07 -1.93 4.85
N THR A 78 11.40 -2.71 3.81
CA THR A 78 11.83 -4.09 3.97
C THR A 78 13.26 -4.14 4.48
N VAL A 79 13.45 -4.72 5.65
CA VAL A 79 14.74 -4.94 6.29
C VAL A 79 15.06 -6.43 6.37
N LEU A 80 16.34 -6.75 6.37
CA LEU A 80 16.83 -8.11 6.59
C LEU A 80 17.06 -8.30 8.09
N GLN A 81 16.19 -9.06 8.76
CA GLN A 81 16.28 -9.32 10.19
C GLN A 81 16.96 -10.66 10.46
N CYS A 82 17.94 -10.66 11.35
CA CYS A 82 18.58 -11.87 11.86
C CYS A 82 17.65 -12.55 12.89
N LEU A 83 17.31 -13.81 12.66
CA LEU A 83 16.51 -14.62 13.59
C LEU A 83 17.38 -15.49 14.52
N GLY A 84 18.69 -15.54 14.26
CA GLY A 84 19.66 -16.39 14.94
C GLY A 84 20.18 -17.53 14.05
N LYS A 85 21.34 -18.10 14.41
CA LYS A 85 22.00 -19.21 13.71
C LYS A 85 22.20 -18.98 12.20
N GLY A 86 22.55 -17.74 11.80
CA GLY A 86 22.76 -17.38 10.39
C GLY A 86 21.48 -17.34 9.54
N ARG A 87 20.29 -17.42 10.15
CA ARG A 87 19.01 -17.34 9.44
C ARG A 87 18.55 -15.89 9.34
N PHE A 88 18.19 -15.49 8.13
CA PHE A 88 17.72 -14.15 7.82
C PHE A 88 16.29 -14.19 7.29
N LYS A 89 15.49 -13.19 7.68
CA LYS A 89 14.13 -13.01 7.19
C LYS A 89 13.94 -11.57 6.70
N LYS A 90 13.32 -11.43 5.55
CA LYS A 90 12.86 -10.12 5.06
C LYS A 90 11.56 -9.77 5.79
N VAL A 91 11.60 -8.70 6.56
CA VAL A 91 10.46 -8.21 7.34
C VAL A 91 10.24 -6.74 6.99
N TYR A 92 9.00 -6.32 6.83
CA TYR A 92 8.68 -4.90 6.69
C TYR A 92 8.60 -4.29 8.10
N SER A 93 9.37 -3.22 8.33
CA SER A 93 9.30 -2.44 9.58
C SER A 93 8.70 -1.07 9.31
N ALA A 94 7.62 -0.75 10.00
CA ALA A 94 6.92 0.53 9.84
C ALA A 94 7.79 1.72 10.29
N ASP A 95 8.47 1.57 11.44
CA ASP A 95 9.30 2.63 12.02
C ASP A 95 10.54 2.91 11.16
N TYR A 96 11.18 1.86 10.63
CA TYR A 96 12.28 2.03 9.68
C TYR A 96 11.82 2.75 8.40
N ALA A 97 10.68 2.36 7.85
CA ALA A 97 10.13 2.99 6.64
C ALA A 97 9.81 4.48 6.87
N GLN A 98 9.30 4.82 8.06
CA GLN A 98 9.06 6.20 8.48
C GLN A 98 10.37 6.99 8.55
N MET A 99 11.39 6.47 9.25
CA MET A 99 12.69 7.12 9.41
C MET A 99 13.35 7.40 8.04
N VAL A 100 13.32 6.43 7.12
CA VAL A 100 13.86 6.59 5.77
C VAL A 100 13.08 7.67 5.00
N TYR A 101 11.75 7.70 5.12
CA TYR A 101 10.92 8.72 4.48
C TYR A 101 11.25 10.12 5.00
N GLU A 102 11.36 10.31 6.32
CA GLU A 102 11.68 11.60 6.95
C GLU A 102 13.08 12.08 6.57
N THR A 103 14.06 11.18 6.55
CA THR A 103 15.44 11.50 6.15
C THR A 103 15.49 12.00 4.70
N ASN A 104 14.79 11.31 3.80
CA ASN A 104 14.68 11.73 2.41
C ASN A 104 13.91 13.04 2.25
N ARG A 105 12.91 13.27 3.10
CA ARG A 105 12.13 14.51 3.08
C ARG A 105 12.97 15.72 3.48
N LYS A 106 13.84 15.60 4.49
CA LYS A 106 14.79 16.66 4.88
C LYS A 106 15.73 17.05 3.75
N ARG A 107 16.16 16.09 2.92
CA ARG A 107 17.02 16.34 1.74
C ARG A 107 16.30 17.00 0.57
N SER A 108 14.98 16.91 0.53
CA SER A 108 14.16 17.47 -0.56
C SER A 108 13.83 18.95 -0.39
N VAL A 109 14.16 19.54 0.76
CA VAL A 109 13.88 20.96 1.05
C VAL A 109 15.06 21.81 0.59
N LYS A 110 14.76 22.94 -0.06
CA LYS A 110 15.78 23.93 -0.45
C LYS A 110 16.47 24.43 0.82
N LYS A 111 17.79 24.27 0.89
CA LYS A 111 18.58 24.82 1.99
C LYS A 111 18.50 26.35 1.95
N PRO A 112 18.30 27.04 3.09
CA PRO A 112 18.35 28.49 3.10
C PRO A 112 19.76 28.93 2.71
N ILE A 113 19.84 29.86 1.74
CA ILE A 113 21.10 30.47 1.34
C ILE A 113 21.34 31.62 2.32
N LEU A 114 22.07 31.36 3.39
CA LEU A 114 22.46 32.39 4.36
C LEU A 114 23.81 32.98 3.93
N THR A 115 23.87 34.29 3.71
CA THR A 115 25.13 35.00 3.60
C THR A 115 25.82 35.04 4.97
N LYS A 116 27.17 35.13 5.00
CA LYS A 116 27.93 35.16 6.26
C LYS A 116 27.47 36.28 7.19
N GLU A 117 27.19 37.45 6.62
CA GLU A 117 26.69 38.63 7.34
C GLU A 117 25.31 38.40 7.98
N LEU A 118 24.38 37.78 7.23
CA LEU A 118 23.03 37.51 7.72
C LEU A 118 23.06 36.48 8.86
N LYS A 119 23.94 35.48 8.78
CA LYS A 119 24.16 34.51 9.85
C LYS A 119 24.72 35.17 11.12
N GLN A 120 25.66 36.10 10.98
CA GLN A 120 26.20 36.88 12.11
C GLN A 120 25.14 37.77 12.76
N LYS A 121 24.30 38.46 11.95
CA LYS A 121 23.19 39.27 12.48
C LYS A 121 22.21 38.44 13.29
N ILE A 122 21.79 37.26 12.79
CA ILE A 122 20.86 36.38 13.52
C ILE A 122 21.45 35.93 14.87
N LEU A 123 22.74 35.55 14.90
CA LEU A 123 23.40 35.13 16.14
C LEU A 123 23.54 36.26 17.17
N HIS A 124 23.75 37.50 16.71
CA HIS A 124 23.91 38.65 17.60
C HIS A 124 22.65 38.99 18.40
N TYR A 125 21.45 38.80 17.83
CA TYR A 125 20.19 39.09 18.50
C TYR A 125 19.66 37.93 19.38
N HIS A 126 20.32 36.77 19.38
CA HIS A 126 19.92 35.60 20.15
C HIS A 126 20.77 35.36 21.41
N ASN A 127 21.84 36.12 21.59
CA ASN A 127 22.64 36.21 22.83
C ASN A 127 22.28 37.48 23.59
#